data_AF-A0A2V7QWR6-F1
#
_entry.id   AF-A0A2V7QWR6-F1
#
_cell.length_a   1.000
_cell.length_b   1.000
_cell.length_c   1.000
_cell.angle_alpha   90.00
_cell.angle_beta   90.00
_cell.angle_gamma   90.00
#
_symmetry.space_group_name_H-M   'P 1'
#
loop_
_entity.id
_entity.type
_entity.pdbx_description
1 polymer ?
#
loop_
_entity_poly.entity_id
_entity_poly.type
_entity_poly.pdbx_seq_one_letter_code
_entity_poly.pdbx_strand_id
1 'polypeptide(L)' 'MDNVGLFRTTIEIRNWERQGSWRALPDTLVDTGSEYTWIPRQVLEELGVIPQRKQRFIVADGPAGPVIAAISDARP' A
#
# COMPACT_ATOMS: atom_id res chain seq x y z
N MET A 1 22.61 -5.31 -15.72
CA MET A 1 22.64 -5.48 -14.25
C MET A 1 21.36 -6.16 -13.85
N ASP A 2 21.42 -7.47 -13.78
CA ASP A 2 20.62 -8.32 -12.93
C ASP A 2 20.40 -7.66 -11.57
N ASN A 3 19.14 -7.37 -11.25
CA ASN A 3 18.73 -6.72 -10.01
C ASN A 3 18.72 -7.75 -8.87
N VAL A 4 19.90 -8.28 -8.55
CA VAL A 4 20.08 -9.26 -7.48
C VAL A 4 19.72 -8.57 -6.16
N GLY A 5 18.60 -8.97 -5.57
CA GLY A 5 18.09 -8.43 -4.31
C GLY A 5 16.74 -7.72 -4.39
N LEU A 6 16.20 -7.46 -5.59
CA LEU A 6 14.86 -6.89 -5.76
C LEU A 6 13.87 -7.95 -6.23
N PHE A 7 12.88 -8.25 -5.41
CA PHE A 7 11.81 -9.17 -5.78
C PHE A 7 10.53 -8.40 -6.12
N ARG A 8 9.98 -8.66 -7.32
CA ARG A 8 8.71 -8.09 -7.76
C ARG A 8 7.74 -9.21 -8.10
N THR A 9 6.47 -8.98 -7.81
CA THR A 9 5.40 -9.91 -8.16
C THR A 9 4.12 -9.16 -8.53
N THR A 10 3.16 -9.87 -9.11
CA THR A 10 1.80 -9.35 -9.29
C THR A 10 0.99 -9.64 -8.04
N ILE A 11 0.26 -8.66 -7.54
CA ILE A 11 -0.77 -8.86 -6.51
C ILE A 11 -2.14 -8.51 -7.05
N GLU A 12 -3.19 -9.07 -6.46
CA GLU A 12 -4.57 -8.64 -6.71
C GLU A 12 -5.16 -8.06 -5.43
N ILE A 13 -5.82 -6.91 -5.54
CA ILE A 13 -6.48 -6.25 -4.43
C ILE A 13 -7.93 -5.95 -4.76
N ARG A 14 -8.79 -5.97 -3.75
CA ARG A 14 -10.18 -5.51 -3.84
C ARG A 14 -10.56 -4.80 -2.56
N ASN A 15 -11.54 -3.92 -2.65
CA ASN A 15 -12.21 -3.40 -1.46
C ASN A 15 -13.12 -4.49 -0.89
N TRP A 16 -12.85 -4.97 0.34
CA TRP A 16 -13.64 -6.03 0.97
C TRP A 16 -15.05 -5.59 1.36
N GLU A 17 -15.24 -4.32 1.71
CA GLU A 17 -16.53 -3.77 2.13
C GLU A 17 -17.51 -3.60 0.95
N ARG A 18 -17.01 -3.69 -0.29
CA ARG A 18 -17.80 -3.53 -1.51
C ARG A 18 -17.73 -4.81 -2.34
N GLN A 19 -18.82 -5.17 -3.01
CA GLN A 19 -18.83 -6.27 -3.98
C GLN A 19 -18.17 -5.84 -5.31
N GLY A 20 -16.96 -5.28 -5.24
CA GLY A 20 -16.20 -4.77 -6.39
C GLY A 20 -15.30 -5.80 -7.05
N SER A 21 -14.79 -5.48 -8.24
CA SER A 21 -13.84 -6.30 -8.96
C SER A 21 -12.45 -6.30 -8.33
N TRP A 22 -11.73 -7.41 -8.46
CA TRP A 22 -10.30 -7.45 -8.20
C TRP A 22 -9.53 -6.56 -9.19
N ARG A 23 -8.48 -5.91 -8.69
CA ARG A 23 -7.54 -5.11 -9.46
C ARG A 23 -6.16 -5.74 -9.35
N ALA A 24 -5.60 -6.17 -10.48
CA ALA A 24 -4.22 -6.63 -10.56
C ALA A 24 -3.25 -5.44 -10.55
N LEU A 25 -2.17 -5.58 -9.78
CA LEU A 25 -1.05 -4.65 -9.70
C LEU A 25 0.24 -5.41 -10.06
N PRO A 26 0.64 -5.40 -11.34
CA PRO A 26 1.88 -6.03 -11.77
C PRO A 26 3.10 -5.26 -11.25
N ASP A 27 4.26 -5.90 -11.30
CA ASP A 27 5.55 -5.30 -10.93
C ASP A 27 5.60 -4.68 -9.53
N THR A 28 4.78 -5.19 -8.60
CA THR A 28 4.75 -4.73 -7.21
C THR A 28 6.00 -5.18 -6.49
N LEU A 29 6.70 -4.23 -5.85
CA LEU A 29 7.90 -4.51 -5.06
C LEU A 29 7.51 -5.24 -3.76
N VAL A 30 8.23 -6.31 -3.44
CA VAL A 30 8.25 -6.85 -2.09
C VAL A 30 9.34 -6.14 -1.30
N ASP A 31 8.90 -5.40 -0.29
CA ASP A 31 9.76 -4.64 0.61
C ASP A 31 9.60 -5.16 2.04
N THR A 32 10.57 -5.96 2.50
CA THR A 32 10.60 -6.49 3.86
C THR A 32 10.99 -5.45 4.91
N GLY A 33 11.45 -4.27 4.49
CA GLY A 33 11.81 -3.16 5.37
C GLY A 33 10.66 -2.19 5.66
N SER A 34 9.53 -2.32 4.96
CA SER A 34 8.37 -1.45 5.17
C SER A 34 7.44 -1.97 6.27
N GLU A 35 7.01 -1.07 7.16
CA GLU A 35 6.01 -1.38 8.20
C GLU A 35 4.60 -1.59 7.61
N TYR A 36 4.33 -1.01 6.45
CA TYR A 36 3.01 -1.06 5.78
C TYR A 36 3.12 -1.48 4.32
N THR A 37 2.00 -1.98 3.78
CA THR A 37 1.81 -2.14 2.34
C THR A 37 1.41 -0.79 1.73
N TRP A 38 2.13 -0.36 0.70
CA TRP A 38 1.91 0.91 0.03
C TRP A 38 1.21 0.71 -1.31
N ILE A 39 -0.01 1.22 -1.41
CA ILE A 39 -0.78 1.25 -2.66
C ILE A 39 -0.96 2.71 -3.09
N PRO A 40 -0.78 3.07 -4.38
CA PRO A 40 -1.05 4.41 -4.85
C PRO A 40 -2.46 4.88 -4.49
N ARG A 41 -2.59 6.11 -3.99
CA ARG A 41 -3.88 6.68 -3.56
C ARG A 41 -4.96 6.55 -4.63
N GLN A 42 -4.62 6.88 -5.88
CA GLN A 42 -5.55 6.81 -7.00
C GLN A 42 -6.15 5.40 -7.16
N VAL A 43 -5.35 4.34 -7.01
CA VAL A 43 -5.83 2.95 -7.09
C VAL A 43 -6.82 2.65 -5.97
N LEU A 44 -6.55 3.14 -4.76
CA LEU A 44 -7.46 2.96 -3.62
C LEU A 44 -8.78 3.73 -3.81
N GLU A 45 -8.71 4.95 -4.34
CA GLU A 45 -9.88 5.78 -4.66
C GLU A 45 -10.75 5.15 -5.76
N GLU A 46 -10.13 4.60 -6.80
CA GLU A 46 -10.82 3.85 -7.86
C GLU A 46 -11.52 2.59 -7.33
N LEU A 47 -10.93 1.93 -6.32
CA LEU A 47 -11.55 0.82 -5.58
C LEU A 47 -12.60 1.29 -4.55
N GLY A 48 -12.84 2.60 -4.46
CA GLY A 48 -13.80 3.19 -3.54
C GLY A 48 -13.41 3.11 -2.08
N VAL A 49 -12.11 2.93 -1.78
CA VAL A 49 -11.59 2.95 -0.42
C VAL A 49 -11.47 4.40 0.04
N ILE A 50 -12.06 4.69 1.20
CA ILE A 50 -12.06 6.03 1.79
C ILE A 50 -10.96 6.10 2.86
N PRO A 51 -10.05 7.10 2.83
CA PRO A 51 -9.06 7.31 3.89
C PRO A 51 -9.71 7.44 5.27
N GLN A 52 -9.40 6.55 6.20
CA GLN A 52 -9.97 6.57 7.56
C GLN A 52 -9.09 7.34 8.57
N ARG A 53 -7.76 7.26 8.44
CA ARG A 53 -6.81 7.88 9.37
C ARG A 53 -5.62 8.48 8.63
N LYS A 54 -5.11 9.60 9.16
CA LYS A 54 -3.87 10.25 8.76
C LYS A 54 -2.81 10.00 9.83
N GLN A 55 -1.68 9.40 9.49
CA GLN A 55 -0.58 9.12 10.43
C GLN A 55 0.75 9.65 9.89
N ARG A 56 1.56 10.24 10.79
CA ARG A 56 2.96 10.62 10.53
C ARG A 56 3.87 9.45 10.89
N PHE A 57 4.94 9.27 10.13
CA PHE A 57 5.94 8.23 10.34
C PHE A 57 7.33 8.77 10.00
N ILE A 58 8.37 8.06 10.42
CA ILE A 58 9.78 8.40 10.17
C ILE A 58 10.26 7.49 9.05
N VAL A 59 10.94 8.05 8.04
CA VAL A 59 11.58 7.27 6.97
C VAL A 59 13.06 7.10 7.25
N ALA A 60 13.70 6.18 6.53
CA ALA A 60 15.12 5.87 6.67
C ALA A 60 16.03 7.10 6.56
N ASP A 61 15.68 8.07 5.70
CA ASP A 61 16.46 9.28 5.46
C ASP A 61 16.14 10.45 6.42
N GLY A 62 15.39 10.21 7.50
CA GLY A 62 14.98 11.22 8.50
C GLY A 62 13.48 11.56 8.45
N PRO A 63 13.01 12.65 9.08
CA PRO A 63 11.60 13.00 9.09
C PRO A 63 11.17 13.59 7.73
N ALA A 64 11.03 12.74 6.71
CA ALA A 64 10.29 13.11 5.51
C ALA A 64 8.80 12.95 5.83
N GLY A 65 8.07 14.05 5.93
CA GLY A 65 6.61 13.98 6.05
C GLY A 65 5.97 13.55 4.73
N PRO A 66 5.25 12.43 4.72
CA PRO A 66 3.92 12.42 4.12
C PRO A 66 2.88 11.80 5.05
N VAL A 67 1.62 12.10 4.78
CA VAL A 67 0.48 11.57 5.51
C VAL A 67 -0.01 10.29 4.83
N ILE A 68 0.06 9.16 5.53
CA ILE A 68 -0.51 7.88 5.07
C ILE A 68 -2.00 7.87 5.37
N ALA A 69 -2.81 7.42 4.41
CA ALA A 69 -4.13 6.87 4.66
C ALA A 69 -3.97 5.39 5.02
N ALA A 70 -3.82 5.07 6.30
CA ALA A 70 -3.72 3.67 6.72
C ALA A 70 -5.10 3.01 6.63
N ILE A 71 -5.20 1.92 5.88
CA ILE A 71 -6.34 1.00 5.92
C ILE A 71 -5.93 -0.10 6.89
N SER A 72 -6.01 0.19 8.20
CA SER A 72 -5.87 -0.84 9.21
C SER A 72 -7.24 -1.48 9.40
N ASP A 73 -7.35 -2.81 9.28
CA ASP A 73 -8.36 -3.51 10.06
C ASP A 73 -7.92 -3.44 11.52
N ALA A 74 -8.39 -2.40 12.21
CA ALA A 74 -8.20 -2.29 13.64
C ALA A 74 -9.37 -2.98 14.30
N ARG A 75 -9.23 -4.26 14.64
CA ARG A 75 -9.91 -4.78 15.82
C ARG A 75 -8.97 -5.63 16.70
N PRO A 76 -9.12 -5.49 18.04
CA PRO A 76 -8.33 -6.21 19.04
C PRO A 76 -8.59 -7.71 19.05
#